data_AF-A0AAI9KS61-F1
#
_entry.id   AF-A0AAI9KS61-F1
#
_cell.length_a   1.000
_cell.length_b   1.000
_cell.length_c   1.000
_cell.angle_alpha   90.00
_cell.angle_beta   90.00
_cell.angle_gamma   90.00
#
_symmetry.space_group_name_H-M   'P 1'
#
loop_
_entity.id
_entity.type
_entity.pdbx_description
1 polymer ?
#
loop_
_entity_poly.entity_id
_entity_poly.type
_entity_poly.pdbx_seq_one_letter_code
_entity_poly.pdbx_strand_id
1 'polypeptide(L)'
;MKRFLLTWYGITDFRASLGFENTDGPIASAIAAASYSDIVILGYTRMDNDASELIEVQKAFALELASIRNMGQEKDWKATNQFVSRFANTAVAHEHFSTWLEKKAAALGCDASIRLKSEKLCQLNDTEGIYAGAMRALNEVEQESGEKLVTLYLSPGTPVMAFVWALAALSYPELKKRLIASSIIGKAPEVIALPAEWLERHSVKQAAIRDISNGFDVTFHLFGEQRMPALLSIRQFESAHHIFVNSKDFPATCMRAFIGSRDLHELTVDPWDDRAVHERITELAKQFPEKTRVGINLTGGTKLMFAGALSAARELGAIPFYFDSKNRCVTFIDSVRREKIRRIDSIETFLRLNSDGLMIVGSSLMNDMSPNRQLLTETLWLYREKVRRFYRELTDYNNAFRPFEICRDGFKFKLDDMETVSVQGYGLDMVFEKWPDFAKYLSGGWFEEFVYLQCKPYEDAGVIQDLRINVKLNLSLEESKGYSSFGVEYSELDITFTDGYSLYIVECKAGNVTQEQIMKLQNLVRFYGGIEGRGIIACCVPPNTESVKKKIKDARLTLWSGASLSEQIKAMMNSITERAEASEATP
;
A
#
# COMPACT_ATOMS: atom_id res chain seq x y z
N MET A 1 -20.66 -36.59 6.57
CA MET A 1 -19.66 -35.71 7.20
C MET A 1 -18.26 -36.17 6.81
N LYS A 2 -17.47 -35.32 6.12
CA LYS A 2 -16.07 -35.61 5.78
C LYS A 2 -15.17 -35.44 7.01
N ARG A 3 -14.13 -36.24 7.14
CA ARG A 3 -13.20 -36.21 8.28
C ARG A 3 -11.78 -35.98 7.77
N PHE A 4 -11.24 -34.81 8.03
CA PHE A 4 -9.92 -34.41 7.59
C PHE A 4 -8.88 -34.63 8.69
N LEU A 5 -7.70 -35.10 8.31
CA LEU A 5 -6.49 -35.05 9.12
C LEU A 5 -5.48 -34.12 8.46
N LEU A 6 -5.11 -33.03 9.12
CA LEU A 6 -4.09 -32.08 8.66
C LEU A 6 -2.90 -32.16 9.59
N THR A 7 -1.72 -32.36 9.03
CA THR A 7 -0.49 -32.58 9.80
C THR A 7 0.74 -32.18 9.01
N TRP A 8 1.82 -31.84 9.70
CA TRP A 8 3.16 -31.96 9.11
C TRP A 8 3.61 -33.43 9.22
N TYR A 9 4.58 -33.87 8.43
CA TYR A 9 5.30 -35.10 8.75
C TYR A 9 6.73 -34.79 9.18
N GLY A 10 7.20 -35.53 10.18
CA GLY A 10 8.48 -35.27 10.82
C GLY A 10 9.54 -36.31 10.50
N ILE A 11 10.71 -36.13 11.11
CA ILE A 11 11.82 -37.08 10.99
C ILE A 11 11.45 -38.47 11.52
N THR A 12 10.58 -38.53 12.53
CA THR A 12 10.12 -39.80 13.13
C THR A 12 9.27 -40.58 12.14
N ASP A 13 8.33 -39.94 11.43
CA ASP A 13 7.53 -40.59 10.39
C ASP A 13 8.41 -41.04 9.22
N PHE A 14 9.37 -40.21 8.82
CA PHE A 14 10.31 -40.58 7.78
C PHE A 14 11.15 -41.79 8.15
N ARG A 15 11.74 -41.82 9.36
CA ARG A 15 12.53 -42.95 9.85
C ARG A 15 11.70 -44.23 9.98
N ALA A 16 10.45 -44.13 10.44
CA ALA A 16 9.50 -45.25 10.47
C ALA A 16 9.24 -45.79 9.06
N SER A 17 9.03 -44.92 8.07
CA SER A 17 8.79 -45.31 6.67
C SER A 17 9.98 -46.03 6.00
N LEU A 18 11.18 -45.85 6.53
CA LEU A 18 12.40 -46.51 6.06
C LEU A 18 12.59 -47.89 6.70
N GLY A 19 11.91 -48.15 7.83
CA GLY A 19 12.10 -49.33 8.67
C GLY A 19 13.23 -49.17 9.70
N PHE A 20 13.68 -47.93 9.98
CA PHE A 20 14.76 -47.64 10.94
C PHE A 20 14.27 -47.51 12.39
N GLU A 21 12.95 -47.52 12.59
CA GLU A 21 12.33 -47.46 13.91
C GLU A 21 11.44 -48.69 14.13
N ASN A 22 11.31 -49.13 15.38
CA ASN A 22 10.41 -50.23 15.75
C ASN A 22 8.94 -49.77 15.89
N THR A 23 8.58 -48.65 15.26
CA THR A 23 7.24 -48.06 15.34
C THR A 23 6.78 -47.69 13.94
N ASP A 24 5.46 -47.64 13.75
CA ASP A 24 4.87 -47.19 12.48
C ASP A 24 4.88 -45.66 12.32
N GLY A 25 5.42 -44.92 13.29
CA GLY A 25 5.45 -43.47 13.26
C GLY A 25 4.13 -42.79 13.68
N PRO A 26 4.18 -41.51 14.05
CA PRO A 26 3.02 -40.74 14.53
C PRO A 26 1.81 -40.72 13.59
N ILE A 27 2.00 -40.48 12.29
CA ILE A 27 0.89 -40.32 11.33
C ILE A 27 0.18 -41.65 11.09
N ALA A 28 0.91 -42.73 10.82
CA ALA A 28 0.29 -44.04 10.61
C ALA A 28 -0.46 -44.51 11.87
N SER A 29 0.05 -44.21 13.06
CA SER A 29 -0.63 -44.47 14.32
C SER A 29 -1.94 -43.67 14.45
N ALA A 30 -1.95 -42.41 14.00
CA ALA A 30 -3.17 -41.59 13.98
C ALA A 30 -4.21 -42.13 13.00
N ILE A 31 -3.78 -42.61 11.82
CA ILE A 31 -4.65 -43.27 10.82
C ILE A 31 -5.25 -44.56 11.40
N ALA A 32 -4.47 -45.36 12.13
CA ALA A 32 -4.97 -46.57 12.78
C ALA A 32 -5.97 -46.27 13.91
N ALA A 33 -5.83 -45.13 14.59
CA ALA A 33 -6.65 -44.78 15.75
C ALA A 33 -8.02 -44.17 15.39
N ALA A 34 -8.21 -43.64 14.18
CA ALA A 34 -9.47 -43.02 13.77
C ALA A 34 -9.67 -43.04 12.25
N SER A 35 -10.93 -43.11 11.83
CA SER A 35 -11.29 -43.07 10.40
C SER A 35 -11.30 -41.64 9.85
N TYR A 36 -10.55 -41.42 8.77
CA TYR A 36 -10.49 -40.17 8.00
C TYR A 36 -10.96 -40.42 6.56
N SER A 37 -11.58 -39.42 5.93
CA SER A 37 -11.86 -39.45 4.49
C SER A 37 -10.71 -38.85 3.69
N ASP A 38 -10.01 -37.87 4.28
CA ASP A 38 -9.01 -37.06 3.62
C ASP A 38 -7.85 -36.80 4.59
N ILE A 39 -6.62 -36.95 4.11
CA ILE A 39 -5.41 -36.74 4.89
C ILE A 39 -4.52 -35.80 4.09
N VAL A 40 -4.27 -34.61 4.64
CA VAL A 40 -3.42 -33.57 4.04
C VAL A 40 -2.16 -33.45 4.87
N ILE A 41 -1.03 -33.77 4.24
CA ILE A 41 0.28 -33.80 4.89
C ILE A 41 1.12 -32.68 4.30
N LEU A 42 1.66 -31.82 5.16
CA LEU A 42 2.62 -30.80 4.78
C LEU A 42 4.05 -31.36 4.97
N GLY A 43 4.88 -31.21 3.94
CA GLY A 43 6.27 -31.65 3.94
C GLY A 43 7.20 -30.47 3.77
N TYR A 44 8.09 -30.24 4.74
CA TYR A 44 9.16 -29.26 4.59
C TYR A 44 10.13 -29.71 3.49
N THR A 45 10.31 -28.88 2.47
CA THR A 45 11.30 -29.08 1.41
C THR A 45 12.41 -28.05 1.52
N ARG A 46 13.66 -28.51 1.44
CA ARG A 46 14.83 -27.63 1.54
C ARG A 46 14.91 -26.67 0.34
N MET A 47 15.46 -25.48 0.56
CA MET A 47 15.66 -24.48 -0.51
C MET A 47 16.59 -24.97 -1.63
N ASP A 48 17.58 -25.80 -1.29
CA ASP A 48 18.54 -26.38 -2.23
C ASP A 48 18.03 -27.63 -2.95
N ASN A 49 16.78 -28.05 -2.73
CA ASN A 49 16.19 -29.27 -3.32
C ASN A 49 16.39 -29.38 -4.84
N ASP A 50 16.34 -28.25 -5.54
CA ASP A 50 16.43 -28.18 -7.00
C ASP A 50 17.85 -27.85 -7.50
N ALA A 51 18.84 -27.77 -6.61
CA ALA A 51 20.24 -27.59 -6.99
C ALA A 51 20.77 -28.86 -7.66
N SER A 52 21.52 -28.71 -8.75
CA SER A 52 22.04 -29.83 -9.56
C SER A 52 22.78 -30.88 -8.72
N GLU A 53 23.55 -30.45 -7.72
CA GLU A 53 24.28 -31.34 -6.80
C GLU A 53 23.32 -32.22 -5.98
N LEU A 54 22.23 -31.65 -5.47
CA LEU A 54 21.27 -32.37 -4.64
C LEU A 54 20.36 -33.27 -5.48
N ILE A 55 20.08 -32.91 -6.74
CA ILE A 55 19.37 -33.79 -7.69
C ILE A 55 20.16 -35.07 -7.94
N GLU A 56 21.48 -34.99 -8.15
CA GLU A 56 22.32 -36.18 -8.30
C GLU A 56 22.36 -37.01 -7.01
N VAL A 57 22.44 -36.37 -5.85
CA VAL A 57 22.34 -37.07 -4.56
C VAL A 57 21.01 -37.83 -4.45
N GLN A 58 19.87 -37.21 -4.80
CA GLN A 58 18.55 -37.83 -4.70
C GLN A 58 18.43 -39.12 -5.53
N LYS A 59 19.13 -39.24 -6.68
CA LYS A 59 19.16 -40.47 -7.49
C LYS A 59 19.76 -41.67 -6.75
N ALA A 60 20.66 -41.42 -5.77
CA ALA A 60 21.29 -42.48 -4.99
C ALA A 60 20.39 -43.04 -3.88
N PHE A 61 19.23 -42.43 -3.60
CA PHE A 61 18.34 -42.78 -2.49
C PHE A 61 18.03 -44.29 -2.40
N ALA A 62 17.52 -44.88 -3.49
CA ALA A 62 17.11 -46.27 -3.51
C ALA A 62 18.30 -47.24 -3.36
N LEU A 63 19.44 -46.91 -3.97
CA LEU A 63 20.67 -47.71 -3.91
C LEU A 63 21.27 -47.69 -2.49
N GLU A 64 21.35 -46.51 -1.87
CA GLU A 64 21.87 -46.37 -0.50
C GLU A 64 20.94 -47.04 0.52
N LEU A 65 19.61 -46.93 0.34
CA LEU A 65 18.65 -47.60 1.22
C LEU A 65 18.75 -49.13 1.11
N ALA A 66 18.88 -49.66 -0.12
CA ALA A 66 19.08 -51.08 -0.36
C ALA A 66 20.40 -51.58 0.25
N SER A 67 21.46 -50.77 0.18
CA SER A 67 22.77 -51.07 0.77
C SER A 67 22.68 -51.25 2.30
N ILE A 68 21.99 -50.33 3.00
CA ILE A 68 21.76 -50.43 4.44
C ILE A 68 21.03 -51.73 4.80
N ARG A 69 19.99 -52.09 4.03
CA ARG A 69 19.21 -53.32 4.23
C ARG A 69 20.03 -54.59 3.98
N ASN A 70 20.80 -54.61 2.90
CA ASN A 70 21.63 -55.76 2.54
C ASN A 70 22.76 -56.02 3.57
N MET A 71 23.23 -54.96 4.24
CA MET A 71 24.21 -55.07 5.32
C MET A 71 23.60 -55.31 6.71
N GLY A 72 22.26 -55.38 6.83
CA GLY A 72 21.58 -55.55 8.12
C GLY A 72 21.80 -54.37 9.09
N GLN A 73 22.03 -53.17 8.55
CA GLN A 73 22.41 -51.97 9.30
C GLN A 73 21.21 -51.09 9.69
N GLU A 74 19.97 -51.57 9.58
CA GLU A 74 18.76 -50.80 9.88
C GLU A 74 18.66 -50.36 11.35
N LYS A 75 19.38 -51.06 12.24
CA LYS A 75 19.49 -50.72 13.66
C LYS A 75 20.79 -49.98 14.01
N ASP A 76 21.69 -49.77 13.05
CA ASP A 76 22.88 -48.96 13.25
C ASP A 76 22.50 -47.48 13.20
N TRP A 77 22.48 -46.85 14.36
CA TRP A 77 22.15 -45.43 14.49
C TRP A 77 23.05 -44.52 13.66
N LYS A 78 24.34 -44.85 13.52
CA LYS A 78 25.27 -44.01 12.78
C LYS A 78 24.98 -44.06 11.28
N ALA A 79 24.82 -45.26 10.73
CA ALA A 79 24.50 -45.46 9.32
C ALA A 79 23.12 -44.86 8.96
N THR A 80 22.10 -45.15 9.75
CA THR A 80 20.74 -44.64 9.52
C THR A 80 20.64 -43.13 9.68
N ASN A 81 21.34 -42.53 10.66
CA ASN A 81 21.31 -41.08 10.83
C ASN A 81 22.05 -40.34 9.71
N GLN A 82 23.12 -40.91 9.16
CA GLN A 82 23.80 -40.35 7.98
C GLN A 82 22.87 -40.36 6.76
N PHE A 83 22.17 -41.48 6.52
CA PHE A 83 21.17 -41.58 5.45
C PHE A 83 20.05 -40.54 5.63
N VAL A 84 19.47 -40.49 6.83
CA VAL A 84 18.36 -39.59 7.13
C VAL A 84 18.76 -38.13 6.98
N SER A 85 19.94 -37.73 7.50
CA SER A 85 20.44 -36.36 7.37
C SER A 85 20.67 -35.95 5.92
N ARG A 86 21.05 -36.91 5.07
CA ARG A 86 21.31 -36.69 3.64
C ARG A 86 20.02 -36.50 2.83
N PHE A 87 18.98 -37.28 3.13
CA PHE A 87 17.79 -37.37 2.29
C PHE A 87 16.53 -36.72 2.89
N ALA A 88 16.47 -36.45 4.18
CA ALA A 88 15.30 -35.80 4.78
C ALA A 88 14.99 -34.45 4.11
N ASN A 89 13.70 -34.13 4.00
CA ASN A 89 13.20 -32.87 3.44
C ASN A 89 13.57 -32.65 1.96
N THR A 90 13.71 -33.75 1.19
CA THR A 90 13.90 -33.74 -0.27
C THR A 90 12.68 -34.31 -1.00
N ALA A 91 12.54 -34.01 -2.29
CA ALA A 91 11.45 -34.52 -3.11
C ALA A 91 11.38 -36.06 -3.12
N VAL A 92 12.52 -36.75 -3.26
CA VAL A 92 12.55 -38.24 -3.23
C VAL A 92 12.11 -38.81 -1.87
N ALA A 93 12.42 -38.12 -0.77
CA ALA A 93 11.97 -38.53 0.56
C ALA A 93 10.46 -38.33 0.76
N HIS A 94 9.91 -37.24 0.22
CA HIS A 94 8.46 -37.00 0.21
C HIS A 94 7.72 -38.10 -0.57
N GLU A 95 8.22 -38.45 -1.75
CA GLU A 95 7.64 -39.50 -2.61
C GLU A 95 7.69 -40.88 -1.94
N HIS A 96 8.85 -41.24 -1.36
CA HIS A 96 8.99 -42.50 -0.60
C HIS A 96 8.00 -42.55 0.56
N PHE A 97 7.92 -41.48 1.35
CA PHE A 97 7.02 -41.41 2.50
C PHE A 97 5.55 -41.52 2.09
N SER A 98 5.11 -40.79 1.06
CA SER A 98 3.73 -40.85 0.55
C SER A 98 3.37 -42.26 0.10
N THR A 99 4.23 -42.88 -0.73
CA THR A 99 4.02 -44.24 -1.25
C THR A 99 3.97 -45.27 -0.12
N TRP A 100 4.84 -45.14 0.89
CA TRP A 100 4.84 -46.01 2.05
C TRP A 100 3.55 -45.86 2.87
N LEU A 101 3.12 -44.62 3.11
CA LEU A 101 1.93 -44.32 3.91
C LEU A 101 0.65 -44.81 3.23
N GLU A 102 0.52 -44.64 1.92
CA GLU A 102 -0.60 -45.18 1.13
C GLU A 102 -0.71 -46.70 1.24
N LYS A 103 0.41 -47.41 1.09
CA LYS A 103 0.45 -48.88 1.28
C LYS A 103 0.07 -49.28 2.70
N LYS A 104 0.57 -48.53 3.70
CA LYS A 104 0.25 -48.79 5.11
C LYS A 104 -1.22 -48.53 5.42
N ALA A 105 -1.80 -47.45 4.89
CA ALA A 105 -3.21 -47.12 5.03
C ALA A 105 -4.11 -48.18 4.36
N ALA A 106 -3.76 -48.63 3.14
CA ALA A 106 -4.47 -49.71 2.47
C ALA A 106 -4.42 -51.03 3.26
N ALA A 107 -3.26 -51.37 3.85
CA ALA A 107 -3.13 -52.56 4.70
C ALA A 107 -3.96 -52.47 5.99
N LEU A 108 -4.27 -51.26 6.46
CA LEU A 108 -5.17 -51.00 7.59
C LEU A 108 -6.65 -50.91 7.18
N GLY A 109 -6.99 -51.11 5.90
CA GLY A 109 -8.36 -50.97 5.39
C GLY A 109 -8.87 -49.53 5.37
N CYS A 110 -7.96 -48.54 5.25
CA CYS A 110 -8.30 -47.13 5.22
C CYS A 110 -8.32 -46.61 3.76
N ASP A 111 -9.52 -46.32 3.24
CA ASP A 111 -9.74 -45.78 1.89
C ASP A 111 -9.63 -44.24 1.81
N ALA A 112 -8.87 -43.62 2.72
CA ALA A 112 -8.72 -42.16 2.76
C ALA A 112 -7.91 -41.63 1.58
N SER A 113 -8.29 -40.47 1.04
CA SER A 113 -7.47 -39.73 0.07
C SER A 113 -6.28 -39.09 0.78
N ILE A 114 -5.07 -39.55 0.48
CA ILE A 114 -3.83 -39.01 1.04
C ILE A 114 -3.21 -38.02 0.05
N ARG A 115 -2.91 -36.82 0.51
CA ARG A 115 -2.30 -35.74 -0.28
C ARG A 115 -1.09 -35.18 0.48
N LEU A 116 0.11 -35.33 -0.08
CA LEU A 116 1.30 -34.66 0.42
C LEU A 116 1.56 -33.37 -0.35
N LYS A 117 1.70 -32.26 0.37
CA LYS A 117 2.05 -30.94 -0.17
C LYS A 117 3.45 -30.56 0.26
N SER A 118 4.32 -30.40 -0.72
CA SER A 118 5.67 -29.89 -0.53
C SER A 118 5.62 -28.38 -0.26
N GLU A 119 6.25 -27.97 0.84
CA GLU A 119 6.33 -26.59 1.31
C GLU A 119 7.80 -26.20 1.43
N LYS A 120 8.27 -25.32 0.54
CA LYS A 120 9.64 -24.80 0.61
C LYS A 120 9.73 -23.78 1.75
N LEU A 121 10.57 -24.07 2.74
CA LEU A 121 10.82 -23.17 3.87
C LEU A 121 12.27 -22.69 3.81
N CYS A 122 12.53 -21.46 4.26
CA CYS A 122 13.90 -20.94 4.34
C CYS A 122 14.76 -21.76 5.32
N GLN A 123 14.14 -22.28 6.39
CA GLN A 123 14.72 -23.15 7.39
C GLN A 123 13.61 -23.94 8.10
N LEU A 124 13.97 -24.97 8.89
CA LEU A 124 13.00 -25.86 9.55
C LEU A 124 11.98 -25.13 10.45
N ASN A 125 12.38 -24.01 11.07
CA ASN A 125 11.53 -23.19 11.94
C ASN A 125 11.16 -21.84 11.31
N ASP A 126 11.03 -21.79 9.98
CA ASP A 126 10.50 -20.63 9.26
C ASP A 126 9.03 -20.39 9.62
N THR A 127 8.79 -19.52 10.60
CA THR A 127 7.44 -19.26 11.13
C THR A 127 6.47 -18.74 10.08
N GLU A 128 6.93 -17.90 9.15
CA GLU A 128 6.09 -17.33 8.10
C GLU A 128 5.71 -18.39 7.07
N GLY A 129 6.69 -19.16 6.58
CA GLY A 129 6.45 -20.25 5.64
C GLY A 129 5.55 -21.35 6.22
N ILE A 130 5.77 -21.74 7.48
CA ILE A 130 4.95 -22.74 8.18
C ILE A 130 3.50 -22.23 8.34
N TYR A 131 3.32 -20.96 8.74
CA TYR A 131 1.99 -20.35 8.88
C TYR A 131 1.27 -20.27 7.53
N ALA A 132 1.96 -19.84 6.48
CA ALA A 132 1.39 -19.77 5.14
C ALA A 132 0.95 -21.15 4.62
N GLY A 133 1.76 -22.19 4.82
CA GLY A 133 1.41 -23.58 4.45
C GLY A 133 0.19 -24.11 5.22
N ALA A 134 0.14 -23.88 6.54
CA ALA A 134 -0.99 -24.26 7.38
C ALA A 134 -2.30 -23.56 6.96
N MET A 135 -2.23 -22.25 6.68
CA MET A 135 -3.38 -21.47 6.20
C MET A 135 -3.86 -21.93 4.83
N ARG A 136 -2.96 -22.23 3.88
CA ARG A 136 -3.34 -22.81 2.57
C ARG A 136 -4.09 -24.13 2.72
N ALA A 137 -3.57 -25.03 3.56
CA ALA A 137 -4.23 -26.31 3.82
C ALA A 137 -5.63 -26.13 4.42
N LEU A 138 -5.79 -25.23 5.39
CA LEU A 138 -7.09 -24.94 6.00
C LEU A 138 -8.06 -24.26 5.04
N ASN A 139 -7.61 -23.31 4.23
CA ASN A 139 -8.41 -22.64 3.20
C ASN A 139 -9.00 -23.65 2.21
N GLU A 140 -8.21 -24.60 1.72
CA GLU A 140 -8.72 -25.63 0.81
C GLU A 140 -9.79 -26.50 1.48
N VAL A 141 -9.56 -26.91 2.73
CA VAL A 141 -10.55 -27.68 3.49
C VAL A 141 -11.81 -26.88 3.72
N GLU A 142 -11.71 -25.58 4.01
CA GLU A 142 -12.86 -24.69 4.18
C GLU A 142 -13.69 -24.57 2.90
N GLN A 143 -13.05 -24.52 1.73
CA GLN A 143 -13.73 -24.39 0.43
C GLN A 143 -14.50 -25.64 -0.02
N GLU A 144 -14.19 -26.83 0.53
CA GLU A 144 -14.95 -28.04 0.18
C GLU A 144 -16.44 -27.94 0.58
N SER A 145 -17.36 -28.57 -0.12
CA SER A 145 -18.79 -28.53 0.26
C SER A 145 -19.14 -29.59 1.31
N GLY A 146 -20.11 -29.29 2.18
CA GLY A 146 -20.70 -30.24 3.14
C GLY A 146 -20.16 -30.15 4.57
N GLU A 147 -20.73 -30.94 5.48
CA GLU A 147 -20.31 -30.97 6.89
C GLU A 147 -18.95 -31.65 7.05
N LYS A 148 -18.04 -31.01 7.80
CA LYS A 148 -16.64 -31.44 7.96
C LYS A 148 -16.25 -31.47 9.43
N LEU A 149 -15.36 -32.40 9.77
CA LEU A 149 -14.62 -32.41 11.01
C LEU A 149 -13.12 -32.34 10.68
N VAL A 150 -12.45 -31.28 11.12
CA VAL A 150 -11.02 -31.06 10.87
C VAL A 150 -10.21 -31.48 12.09
N THR A 151 -9.31 -32.44 11.93
CA THR A 151 -8.37 -32.87 12.96
C THR A 151 -7.01 -32.28 12.65
N LEU A 152 -6.54 -31.36 13.50
CA LEU A 152 -5.19 -30.77 13.40
C LEU A 152 -4.25 -31.56 14.29
N TYR A 153 -3.26 -32.21 13.69
CA TYR A 153 -2.27 -33.00 14.42
C TYR A 153 -1.05 -32.13 14.71
N LEU A 154 -0.89 -31.75 15.98
CA LEU A 154 0.12 -30.79 16.42
C LEU A 154 1.54 -31.38 16.42
N SER A 155 1.65 -32.70 16.53
CA SER A 155 2.90 -33.45 16.49
C SER A 155 2.64 -34.70 15.67
N PRO A 156 3.30 -34.89 14.52
CA PRO A 156 4.73 -34.66 14.36
C PRO A 156 5.10 -33.29 13.77
N GLY A 157 6.34 -32.86 14.02
CA GLY A 157 6.88 -31.57 13.59
C GLY A 157 7.75 -30.92 14.67
N THR A 158 8.15 -29.66 14.44
CA THR A 158 8.81 -28.87 15.49
C THR A 158 7.79 -28.22 16.43
N PRO A 159 8.18 -27.80 17.64
CA PRO A 159 7.28 -27.04 18.52
C PRO A 159 6.68 -25.79 17.84
N VAL A 160 7.41 -25.19 16.89
CA VAL A 160 6.92 -24.07 16.08
C VAL A 160 5.76 -24.49 15.18
N MET A 161 5.86 -25.64 14.50
CA MET A 161 4.77 -26.19 13.68
C MET A 161 3.52 -26.50 14.52
N ALA A 162 3.71 -27.06 15.73
CA ALA A 162 2.63 -27.32 16.67
C ALA A 162 1.90 -26.02 17.07
N PHE A 163 2.66 -25.00 17.45
CA PHE A 163 2.13 -23.69 17.80
C PHE A 163 1.37 -23.05 16.63
N VAL A 164 1.94 -23.12 15.43
CA VAL A 164 1.30 -22.59 14.22
C VAL A 164 -0.01 -23.29 13.90
N TRP A 165 -0.13 -24.61 14.06
CA TRP A 165 -1.42 -25.28 13.89
C TRP A 165 -2.47 -24.76 14.87
N ALA A 166 -2.10 -24.60 16.14
CA ALA A 166 -3.00 -24.04 17.16
C ALA A 166 -3.44 -22.62 16.81
N LEU A 167 -2.51 -21.77 16.37
CA LEU A 167 -2.79 -20.39 15.94
C LEU A 167 -3.67 -20.35 14.69
N ALA A 168 -3.32 -21.11 13.65
CA ALA A 168 -4.07 -21.19 12.40
C ALA A 168 -5.47 -21.77 12.63
N ALA A 169 -5.65 -22.67 13.60
CA ALA A 169 -6.97 -23.17 14.01
C ALA A 169 -7.90 -22.02 14.42
N LEU A 170 -7.39 -21.04 15.17
CA LEU A 170 -8.16 -19.87 15.59
C LEU A 170 -8.65 -19.04 14.41
N SER A 171 -8.02 -19.21 13.24
CA SER A 171 -8.36 -18.49 12.02
C SER A 171 -9.57 -19.03 11.23
N TYR A 172 -10.27 -20.05 11.77
CA TYR A 172 -11.46 -20.67 11.16
C TYR A 172 -12.50 -21.09 12.21
N PRO A 173 -13.24 -20.17 12.86
CA PRO A 173 -14.12 -20.45 13.98
C PRO A 173 -15.27 -21.40 13.62
N GLU A 174 -15.83 -21.27 12.42
CA GLU A 174 -16.96 -22.06 11.94
C GLU A 174 -16.60 -23.51 11.58
N LEU A 175 -15.31 -23.81 11.39
CA LEU A 175 -14.87 -25.18 11.15
C LEU A 175 -14.95 -25.97 12.46
N LYS A 176 -15.79 -27.00 12.48
CA LYS A 176 -15.76 -28.01 13.54
C LYS A 176 -14.40 -28.69 13.53
N LYS A 177 -13.59 -28.36 14.53
CA LYS A 177 -12.19 -28.75 14.60
C LYS A 177 -11.84 -29.37 15.95
N ARG A 178 -10.84 -30.26 15.93
CA ARG A 178 -10.20 -30.81 17.13
C ARG A 178 -8.70 -30.81 16.93
N LEU A 179 -7.94 -30.56 17.99
CA LEU A 179 -6.49 -30.65 17.99
C LEU A 179 -6.10 -31.97 18.65
N ILE A 180 -5.10 -32.65 18.10
CA ILE A 180 -4.54 -33.87 18.70
C ILE A 180 -3.03 -33.79 18.78
N ALA A 181 -2.41 -34.52 19.71
CA ALA A 181 -0.96 -34.66 19.82
C ALA A 181 -0.59 -36.08 20.26
N SER A 182 0.58 -36.58 19.86
CA SER A 182 1.13 -37.84 20.36
C SER A 182 2.26 -37.54 21.34
N SER A 183 1.92 -37.61 22.62
CA SER A 183 2.81 -37.31 23.74
C SER A 183 3.67 -38.51 24.16
N ILE A 184 3.29 -39.74 23.75
CA ILE A 184 3.92 -40.99 24.16
C ILE A 184 4.05 -41.94 22.96
N ILE A 185 5.28 -42.40 22.70
CA ILE A 185 5.61 -43.35 21.62
C ILE A 185 4.77 -44.62 21.77
N GLY A 186 4.14 -45.05 20.67
CA GLY A 186 3.32 -46.27 20.61
C GLY A 186 1.91 -46.15 21.20
N LYS A 187 1.52 -44.98 21.74
CA LYS A 187 0.15 -44.70 22.15
C LYS A 187 -0.61 -43.90 21.09
N ALA A 188 -1.93 -44.06 21.07
CA ALA A 188 -2.81 -43.27 20.21
C ALA A 188 -2.72 -41.77 20.57
N PRO A 189 -2.92 -40.87 19.60
CA PRO A 189 -2.94 -39.43 19.86
C PRO A 189 -4.06 -39.03 20.83
N GLU A 190 -3.78 -38.09 21.72
CA GLU A 190 -4.74 -37.51 22.65
C GLU A 190 -5.31 -36.19 22.14
N VAL A 191 -6.52 -35.83 22.57
CA VAL A 191 -7.18 -34.58 22.18
C VAL A 191 -6.68 -33.44 23.06
N ILE A 192 -6.31 -32.33 22.42
CA ILE A 192 -5.86 -31.10 23.07
C ILE A 192 -7.00 -30.07 23.00
N ALA A 193 -7.38 -29.53 24.16
CA ALA A 193 -8.33 -28.42 24.25
C ALA A 193 -7.60 -27.08 24.16
N LEU A 194 -8.12 -26.17 23.32
CA LEU A 194 -7.71 -24.77 23.37
C LEU A 194 -8.45 -24.05 24.51
N PRO A 195 -7.83 -23.07 25.19
CA PRO A 195 -8.53 -22.24 26.17
C PRO A 195 -9.78 -21.60 25.56
N ALA A 196 -10.93 -21.67 26.26
CA ALA A 196 -12.21 -21.14 25.77
C ALA A 196 -12.13 -19.64 25.43
N GLU A 197 -11.42 -18.86 26.24
CA GLU A 197 -11.19 -17.43 26.02
C GLU A 197 -10.51 -17.11 24.68
N TRP A 198 -9.65 -18.01 24.18
CA TRP A 198 -8.99 -17.81 22.88
C TRP A 198 -9.97 -18.02 21.74
N LEU A 199 -10.86 -19.01 21.85
CA LEU A 199 -11.89 -19.27 20.85
C LEU A 199 -12.90 -18.11 20.79
N GLU A 200 -13.38 -17.61 21.92
CA GLU A 200 -14.34 -16.50 21.96
C GLU A 200 -13.76 -15.20 21.37
N ARG A 201 -12.56 -14.79 21.81
CA ARG A 201 -11.91 -13.56 21.33
C ARG A 201 -11.58 -13.60 19.83
N HIS A 202 -11.16 -14.75 19.30
CA HIS A 202 -10.81 -14.86 17.88
C HIS A 202 -12.02 -15.06 16.97
N SER A 203 -13.08 -15.75 17.43
CA SER A 203 -14.30 -15.96 16.63
C SER A 203 -15.03 -14.64 16.35
N VAL A 204 -15.17 -13.79 17.36
CA VAL A 204 -15.77 -12.44 17.24
C VAL A 204 -14.94 -11.55 16.31
N LYS A 205 -13.61 -11.57 16.45
CA LYS A 205 -12.70 -10.81 15.59
C LYS A 205 -12.73 -11.27 14.13
N GLN A 206 -12.82 -12.57 13.87
CA GLN A 206 -12.77 -13.08 12.50
C GLN A 206 -14.05 -12.90 11.71
N ALA A 207 -15.22 -12.97 12.34
CA ALA A 207 -16.47 -12.58 11.70
C ALA A 207 -16.42 -11.10 11.29
N ALA A 208 -15.90 -10.22 12.16
CA ALA A 208 -15.68 -8.82 11.85
C ALA A 208 -14.63 -8.61 10.73
N ILE A 209 -13.56 -9.41 10.70
CA ILE A 209 -12.49 -9.31 9.69
C ILE A 209 -12.93 -9.82 8.32
N ARG A 210 -13.72 -10.90 8.23
CA ARG A 210 -14.21 -11.45 6.96
C ARG A 210 -15.20 -10.52 6.24
N ASP A 211 -15.83 -9.60 6.96
CA ASP A 211 -16.84 -8.66 6.45
C ASP A 211 -16.36 -7.19 6.36
N ILE A 212 -15.04 -6.94 6.49
CA ILE A 212 -14.44 -5.58 6.38
C ILE A 212 -14.74 -4.92 5.02
N SER A 213 -15.01 -5.70 3.97
CA SER A 213 -15.45 -5.16 2.68
C SER A 213 -16.68 -4.26 2.79
N ASN A 214 -17.48 -4.43 3.86
CA ASN A 214 -18.67 -3.64 4.18
C ASN A 214 -18.40 -2.51 5.21
N GLY A 215 -17.13 -2.12 5.42
CA GLY A 215 -16.73 -1.02 6.30
C GLY A 215 -16.89 -1.29 7.80
N PHE A 216 -17.03 -0.21 8.58
CA PHE A 216 -17.20 -0.22 10.03
C PHE A 216 -18.41 0.61 10.42
N ASP A 217 -19.20 0.20 11.39
CA ASP A 217 -20.33 1.02 11.83
C ASP A 217 -19.81 2.31 12.52
N VAL A 218 -18.69 2.17 13.26
CA VAL A 218 -17.98 3.27 13.91
C VAL A 218 -16.49 3.18 13.59
N THR A 219 -15.87 4.30 13.19
CA THR A 219 -14.42 4.38 12.98
C THR A 219 -13.79 5.43 13.87
N PHE A 220 -12.85 5.02 14.72
CA PHE A 220 -11.99 5.92 15.48
C PHE A 220 -10.76 6.30 14.66
N HIS A 221 -10.42 7.58 14.62
CA HIS A 221 -9.25 8.11 13.93
C HIS A 221 -8.35 8.77 14.93
N LEU A 222 -7.14 8.24 15.14
CA LEU A 222 -6.10 9.03 15.78
C LEU A 222 -5.79 10.22 14.89
N PHE A 223 -5.88 11.43 15.44
CA PHE A 223 -5.81 12.66 14.68
C PHE A 223 -4.81 13.64 15.30
N GLY A 224 -4.02 14.28 14.44
CA GLY A 224 -2.94 15.19 14.83
C GLY A 224 -2.58 16.11 13.66
N GLU A 225 -1.31 16.51 13.56
CA GLU A 225 -0.85 17.43 12.50
C GLU A 225 -1.16 16.92 11.08
N GLN A 226 -1.02 15.61 10.84
CA GLN A 226 -1.27 15.01 9.54
C GLN A 226 -2.74 14.60 9.37
N ARG A 227 -3.43 15.21 8.39
CA ARG A 227 -4.86 14.99 8.12
C ARG A 227 -5.13 13.86 7.12
N MET A 228 -4.17 13.60 6.24
CA MET A 228 -4.28 12.62 5.15
C MET A 228 -4.73 11.22 5.60
N PRO A 229 -4.18 10.63 6.68
CA PRO A 229 -4.57 9.28 7.07
C PRO A 229 -6.05 9.13 7.43
N ALA A 230 -6.66 10.18 8.01
CA ALA A 230 -8.08 10.16 8.31
C ALA A 230 -8.93 10.26 7.04
N LEU A 231 -8.54 11.12 6.09
CA LEU A 231 -9.21 11.19 4.78
C LEU A 231 -9.16 9.85 4.05
N LEU A 232 -8.00 9.20 4.03
CA LEU A 232 -7.84 7.89 3.40
C LEU A 232 -8.76 6.86 4.06
N SER A 233 -8.87 6.87 5.39
CA SER A 233 -9.80 5.99 6.11
C SER A 233 -11.26 6.23 5.75
N ILE A 234 -11.71 7.49 5.72
CA ILE A 234 -13.09 7.87 5.35
C ILE A 234 -13.46 7.41 3.93
N ARG A 235 -12.49 7.39 3.01
CA ARG A 235 -12.68 6.93 1.63
C ARG A 235 -12.56 5.41 1.47
N GLN A 236 -11.67 4.79 2.25
CA GLN A 236 -11.38 3.35 2.18
C GLN A 236 -12.54 2.53 2.75
N PHE A 237 -13.04 2.91 3.92
CA PHE A 237 -14.03 2.15 4.68
C PHE A 237 -15.28 2.99 4.91
N GLU A 238 -16.43 2.44 4.55
CA GLU A 238 -17.71 3.07 4.89
C GLU A 238 -17.89 3.10 6.40
N SER A 239 -18.40 4.21 6.92
CA SER A 239 -18.72 4.32 8.33
C SER A 239 -19.82 5.34 8.59
N ALA A 240 -20.71 5.03 9.54
CA ALA A 240 -21.79 5.93 9.93
C ALA A 240 -21.29 7.00 10.90
N HIS A 241 -20.41 6.60 11.83
CA HIS A 241 -19.84 7.49 12.84
C HIS A 241 -18.31 7.56 12.73
N HIS A 242 -17.79 8.78 12.58
CA HIS A 242 -16.36 9.06 12.60
C HIS A 242 -15.99 9.78 13.90
N ILE A 243 -15.20 9.11 14.74
CA ILE A 243 -14.74 9.65 16.02
C ILE A 243 -13.27 10.03 15.89
N PHE A 244 -12.97 11.32 16.02
CA PHE A 244 -11.60 11.83 15.95
C PHE A 244 -11.02 11.91 17.35
N VAL A 245 -10.01 11.09 17.64
CA VAL A 245 -9.28 11.10 18.90
C VAL A 245 -8.13 12.08 18.74
N ASN A 246 -8.25 13.26 19.35
CA ASN A 246 -7.35 14.39 19.12
C ASN A 246 -6.95 15.12 20.40
N SER A 247 -5.87 15.91 20.31
CA SER A 247 -5.56 16.91 21.34
C SER A 247 -6.29 18.23 21.03
N LYS A 248 -6.30 19.14 22.00
CA LYS A 248 -6.85 20.49 21.83
C LYS A 248 -6.14 21.30 20.74
N ASP A 249 -4.88 20.98 20.45
CA ASP A 249 -4.06 21.70 19.47
C ASP A 249 -4.39 21.30 18.02
N PHE A 250 -5.06 20.17 17.81
CA PHE A 250 -5.38 19.62 16.49
C PHE A 250 -6.88 19.27 16.38
N PRO A 251 -7.78 20.27 16.32
CA PRO A 251 -9.21 20.05 16.11
C PRO A 251 -9.47 19.36 14.76
N ALA A 252 -10.46 18.46 14.72
CA ALA A 252 -10.80 17.70 13.52
C ALA A 252 -11.95 18.32 12.70
N THR A 253 -12.34 19.56 13.00
CA THR A 253 -13.43 20.27 12.32
C THR A 253 -13.25 20.35 10.80
N CYS A 254 -12.01 20.48 10.32
CA CYS A 254 -11.69 20.50 8.88
C CYS A 254 -12.16 19.24 8.15
N MET A 255 -12.27 18.10 8.84
CA MET A 255 -12.68 16.82 8.26
C MET A 255 -14.17 16.77 7.90
N ARG A 256 -14.98 17.70 8.41
CA ARG A 256 -16.43 17.79 8.14
C ARG A 256 -16.73 17.90 6.65
N ALA A 257 -15.86 18.57 5.90
CA ALA A 257 -15.97 18.71 4.45
C ALA A 257 -15.95 17.37 3.69
N PHE A 258 -15.44 16.29 4.29
CA PHE A 258 -15.27 14.98 3.64
C PHE A 258 -16.22 13.91 4.17
N ILE A 259 -16.91 14.19 5.29
CA ILE A 259 -17.80 13.24 5.97
C ILE A 259 -19.23 13.34 5.41
N GLY A 260 -19.64 14.49 4.88
CA GLY A 260 -20.96 14.69 4.30
C GLY A 260 -22.05 14.70 5.38
N SER A 261 -23.09 13.88 5.24
CA SER A 261 -24.18 13.76 6.22
C SER A 261 -23.91 12.74 7.34
N ARG A 262 -22.74 12.10 7.33
CA ARG A 262 -22.32 11.13 8.36
C ARG A 262 -21.92 11.86 9.65
N ASP A 263 -21.91 11.15 10.77
CA ASP A 263 -21.66 11.75 12.06
C ASP A 263 -20.16 11.97 12.31
N LEU A 264 -19.83 13.16 12.83
CA LEU A 264 -18.48 13.55 13.24
C LEU A 264 -18.49 13.88 14.73
N HIS A 265 -17.70 13.15 15.51
CA HIS A 265 -17.47 13.42 16.93
C HIS A 265 -15.99 13.64 17.20
N GLU A 266 -15.67 14.57 18.09
CA GLU A 266 -14.29 14.78 18.58
C GLU A 266 -14.18 14.26 20.00
N LEU A 267 -13.22 13.37 20.23
CA LEU A 267 -12.85 12.82 21.52
C LEU A 267 -11.51 13.43 21.94
N THR A 268 -11.59 14.55 22.65
CA THR A 268 -10.39 15.22 23.15
C THR A 268 -9.71 14.41 24.26
N VAL A 269 -8.41 14.16 24.08
CA VAL A 269 -7.53 13.39 24.98
C VAL A 269 -6.24 14.14 25.28
N ASP A 270 -5.52 13.71 26.32
CA ASP A 270 -4.10 14.06 26.49
C ASP A 270 -3.25 13.18 25.57
N PRO A 271 -2.56 13.73 24.56
CA PRO A 271 -1.79 12.94 23.61
C PRO A 271 -0.55 12.27 24.24
N TRP A 272 -0.22 12.57 25.50
CA TRP A 272 0.94 12.02 26.20
C TRP A 272 0.58 11.03 27.33
N ASP A 273 -0.71 10.69 27.47
CA ASP A 273 -1.19 9.69 28.44
C ASP A 273 -1.90 8.55 27.71
N ASP A 274 -1.18 7.44 27.50
CA ASP A 274 -1.69 6.27 26.80
C ASP A 274 -2.84 5.58 27.55
N ARG A 275 -2.86 5.65 28.89
CA ARG A 275 -3.93 5.07 29.71
C ARG A 275 -5.21 5.89 29.58
N ALA A 276 -5.11 7.21 29.67
CA ALA A 276 -6.25 8.09 29.46
C ALA A 276 -6.83 7.93 28.05
N VAL A 277 -5.99 7.82 27.01
CA VAL A 277 -6.44 7.54 25.64
C VAL A 277 -7.20 6.21 25.58
N HIS A 278 -6.63 5.15 26.16
CA HIS A 278 -7.24 3.82 26.21
C HIS A 278 -8.62 3.85 26.89
N GLU A 279 -8.70 4.40 28.11
CA GLU A 279 -9.93 4.49 28.90
C GLU A 279 -11.02 5.26 28.14
N ARG A 280 -10.67 6.42 27.57
CA ARG A 280 -11.63 7.30 26.88
C ARG A 280 -12.20 6.67 25.61
N ILE A 281 -11.37 5.98 24.83
CA ILE A 281 -11.83 5.23 23.64
C ILE A 281 -12.77 4.10 24.08
N THR A 282 -12.35 3.31 25.08
CA THR A 282 -13.12 2.17 25.58
C THR A 282 -14.47 2.60 26.16
N GLU A 283 -14.51 3.66 26.97
CA GLU A 283 -15.74 4.20 27.56
C GLU A 283 -16.74 4.66 26.50
N LEU A 284 -16.27 5.35 25.46
CA LEU A 284 -17.13 5.80 24.37
C LEU A 284 -17.61 4.63 23.50
N ALA A 285 -16.73 3.69 23.16
CA ALA A 285 -17.07 2.52 22.37
C ALA A 285 -18.14 1.64 23.04
N LYS A 286 -18.09 1.48 24.37
CA LYS A 286 -19.07 0.73 25.16
C LYS A 286 -20.49 1.35 25.18
N GLN A 287 -20.66 2.58 24.71
CA GLN A 287 -21.99 3.21 24.57
C GLN A 287 -22.73 2.74 23.32
N PHE A 288 -22.01 2.16 22.34
CA PHE A 288 -22.61 1.58 21.14
C PHE A 288 -23.10 0.14 21.41
N PRO A 289 -24.06 -0.38 20.62
CA PRO A 289 -24.54 -1.76 20.76
C PRO A 289 -23.42 -2.80 20.64
N GLU A 290 -23.53 -3.94 21.34
CA GLU A 290 -22.48 -4.98 21.38
C GLU A 290 -22.07 -5.54 20.01
N LYS A 291 -22.96 -5.48 19.00
CA LYS A 291 -22.68 -5.95 17.64
C LYS A 291 -22.05 -4.89 16.72
N THR A 292 -21.72 -3.72 17.24
CA THR A 292 -21.14 -2.62 16.47
C THR A 292 -19.75 -3.00 15.98
N ARG A 293 -19.53 -2.92 14.66
CA ARG A 293 -18.22 -3.13 14.06
C ARG A 293 -17.39 -1.87 14.23
N VAL A 294 -16.33 -1.96 15.02
CA VAL A 294 -15.44 -0.83 15.32
C VAL A 294 -14.12 -0.98 14.59
N GLY A 295 -13.76 0.04 13.81
CA GLY A 295 -12.44 0.20 13.20
C GLY A 295 -11.63 1.27 13.94
N ILE A 296 -10.32 1.06 14.11
CA ILE A 296 -9.43 2.07 14.70
C ILE A 296 -8.25 2.34 13.77
N ASN A 297 -8.26 3.54 13.17
CA ASN A 297 -7.16 4.06 12.38
C ASN A 297 -6.05 4.58 13.29
N LEU A 298 -4.93 3.86 13.30
CA LEU A 298 -3.79 4.12 14.18
C LEU A 298 -2.71 5.01 13.55
N THR A 299 -2.93 5.55 12.34
CA THR A 299 -1.85 6.24 11.61
C THR A 299 -1.53 7.64 12.11
N GLY A 300 -2.53 8.37 12.61
CA GLY A 300 -2.33 9.73 13.13
C GLY A 300 -1.96 9.76 14.61
N GLY A 301 -1.89 10.97 15.15
CA GLY A 301 -1.59 11.21 16.57
C GLY A 301 -0.14 10.91 16.97
N THR A 302 0.10 10.88 18.28
CA THR A 302 1.43 10.54 18.85
C THR A 302 1.59 9.04 19.02
N LYS A 303 2.82 8.59 19.31
CA LYS A 303 3.10 7.18 19.64
C LYS A 303 2.39 6.71 20.91
N LEU A 304 2.11 7.60 21.87
CA LEU A 304 1.37 7.24 23.08
C LEU A 304 -0.13 7.11 22.80
N MET A 305 -0.69 7.98 21.94
CA MET A 305 -2.04 7.77 21.40
C MET A 305 -2.15 6.43 20.65
N PHE A 306 -1.15 6.09 19.83
CA PHE A 306 -1.07 4.78 19.16
C PHE A 306 -1.12 3.63 20.17
N ALA A 307 -0.29 3.68 21.22
CA ALA A 307 -0.24 2.62 22.23
C ALA A 307 -1.58 2.47 22.98
N GLY A 308 -2.17 3.58 23.42
CA GLY A 308 -3.47 3.60 24.10
C GLY A 308 -4.60 3.07 23.22
N ALA A 309 -4.68 3.54 21.98
CA ALA A 309 -5.72 3.10 21.04
C ALA A 309 -5.55 1.65 20.59
N LEU A 310 -4.33 1.16 20.41
CA LEU A 310 -4.08 -0.26 20.15
C LEU A 310 -4.49 -1.13 21.35
N SER A 311 -4.24 -0.66 22.57
CA SER A 311 -4.72 -1.34 23.79
C SER A 311 -6.25 -1.37 23.83
N ALA A 312 -6.91 -0.25 23.53
CA ALA A 312 -8.37 -0.18 23.46
C ALA A 312 -8.94 -1.10 22.37
N ALA A 313 -8.31 -1.14 21.19
CA ALA A 313 -8.71 -2.04 20.11
C ALA A 313 -8.70 -3.51 20.55
N ARG A 314 -7.68 -3.91 21.33
CA ARG A 314 -7.55 -5.27 21.85
C ARG A 314 -8.63 -5.61 22.87
N GLU A 315 -8.96 -4.70 23.78
CA GLU A 315 -10.04 -4.90 24.77
C GLU A 315 -11.41 -4.99 24.09
N LEU A 316 -11.68 -4.09 23.14
CA LEU A 316 -12.98 -3.96 22.48
C LEU A 316 -13.22 -5.03 21.40
N GLY A 317 -12.19 -5.78 21.02
CA GLY A 317 -12.25 -6.64 19.83
C GLY A 317 -12.34 -5.85 18.51
N ALA A 318 -12.05 -4.54 18.54
CA ALA A 318 -12.05 -3.68 17.36
C ALA A 318 -10.90 -4.03 16.41
N ILE A 319 -11.00 -3.57 15.17
CA ILE A 319 -10.02 -3.84 14.10
C ILE A 319 -9.04 -2.67 13.99
N PRO A 320 -7.78 -2.81 14.45
CA PRO A 320 -6.75 -1.80 14.29
C PRO A 320 -6.14 -1.84 12.88
N PHE A 321 -6.08 -0.69 12.20
CA PHE A 321 -5.44 -0.58 10.89
C PHE A 321 -4.57 0.66 10.77
N TYR A 322 -3.64 0.62 9.82
CA TYR A 322 -2.64 1.66 9.59
C TYR A 322 -2.40 1.86 8.10
N PHE A 323 -2.47 3.11 7.63
CA PHE A 323 -2.11 3.52 6.28
C PHE A 323 -0.60 3.65 6.12
N ASP A 324 -0.03 2.78 5.29
CA ASP A 324 1.34 2.87 4.81
C ASP A 324 1.35 3.52 3.42
N SER A 325 1.45 4.85 3.41
CA SER A 325 1.50 5.64 2.16
C SER A 325 2.68 5.27 1.27
N LYS A 326 3.81 4.84 1.85
CA LYS A 326 5.02 4.47 1.09
C LYS A 326 4.77 3.22 0.25
N ASN A 327 4.12 2.22 0.84
CA ASN A 327 3.78 0.97 0.17
C ASN A 327 2.37 0.98 -0.45
N ARG A 328 1.65 2.11 -0.38
CA ARG A 328 0.30 2.31 -0.93
C ARG A 328 -0.72 1.29 -0.42
N CYS A 329 -0.56 0.83 0.83
CA CYS A 329 -1.41 -0.18 1.43
C CYS A 329 -1.91 0.20 2.83
N VAL A 330 -3.06 -0.35 3.19
CA VAL A 330 -3.59 -0.39 4.55
C VAL A 330 -3.16 -1.70 5.17
N THR A 331 -2.45 -1.64 6.29
CA THR A 331 -2.04 -2.81 7.07
C THR A 331 -2.95 -2.97 8.28
N PHE A 332 -3.52 -4.15 8.45
CA PHE A 332 -4.31 -4.49 9.63
C PHE A 332 -3.37 -5.04 10.70
N ILE A 333 -3.20 -4.32 11.81
CA ILE A 333 -2.09 -4.57 12.77
C ILE A 333 -2.18 -5.92 13.46
N ASP A 334 -3.39 -6.47 13.62
CA ASP A 334 -3.62 -7.76 14.27
C ASP A 334 -3.81 -8.92 13.27
N SER A 335 -3.49 -8.72 12.00
CA SER A 335 -3.50 -9.78 10.99
C SER A 335 -2.39 -9.61 9.95
N VAL A 336 -2.21 -10.60 9.08
CA VAL A 336 -1.32 -10.48 7.91
C VAL A 336 -2.00 -9.78 6.73
N ARG A 337 -3.27 -9.40 6.86
CA ARG A 337 -4.04 -8.77 5.77
C ARG A 337 -3.47 -7.40 5.44
N ARG A 338 -3.39 -7.14 4.14
CA ARG A 338 -3.13 -5.82 3.58
C ARG A 338 -4.14 -5.54 2.48
N GLU A 339 -4.47 -4.27 2.31
CA GLU A 339 -5.34 -3.82 1.21
C GLU A 339 -4.71 -2.63 0.51
N LYS A 340 -4.96 -2.48 -0.80
CA LYS A 340 -4.52 -1.29 -1.54
C LYS A 340 -5.31 -0.07 -1.08
N ILE A 341 -4.60 1.04 -0.88
CA ILE A 341 -5.23 2.33 -0.59
C ILE A 341 -6.00 2.79 -1.83
N ARG A 342 -7.27 3.17 -1.64
CA ARG A 342 -8.10 3.80 -2.67
C ARG A 342 -7.52 5.16 -3.06
N ARG A 343 -7.48 5.41 -4.37
CA ARG A 343 -6.94 6.66 -4.94
C ARG A 343 -7.81 7.88 -4.60
N ILE A 344 -7.16 9.02 -4.50
CA ILE A 344 -7.78 10.35 -4.46
C ILE A 344 -7.72 10.91 -5.88
N ASP A 345 -8.87 10.96 -6.51
CA ASP A 345 -9.08 11.25 -7.93
C ASP A 345 -9.06 12.74 -8.28
N SER A 346 -9.00 13.63 -7.29
CA SER A 346 -9.01 15.07 -7.53
C SER A 346 -8.00 15.86 -6.72
N ILE A 347 -7.32 16.80 -7.38
CA ILE A 347 -6.44 17.79 -6.73
C ILE A 347 -7.21 18.64 -5.73
N GLU A 348 -8.50 18.90 -5.96
CA GLU A 348 -9.33 19.69 -5.05
C GLU A 348 -9.44 19.03 -3.68
N THR A 349 -9.51 17.70 -3.64
CA THR A 349 -9.56 16.97 -2.39
C THR A 349 -8.29 17.18 -1.56
N PHE A 350 -7.11 17.13 -2.19
CA PHE A 350 -5.84 17.42 -1.51
C PHE A 350 -5.77 18.87 -1.02
N LEU A 351 -6.13 19.81 -1.89
CA LEU A 351 -6.10 21.25 -1.58
C LEU A 351 -7.06 21.59 -0.42
N ARG A 352 -8.29 21.09 -0.45
CA ARG A 352 -9.30 21.31 0.60
C ARG A 352 -8.92 20.70 1.93
N LEU A 353 -8.25 19.54 1.92
CA LEU A 353 -7.90 18.82 3.14
C LEU A 353 -6.99 19.66 4.04
N ASN A 354 -6.04 20.37 3.44
CA ASN A 354 -5.02 21.08 4.20
C ASN A 354 -5.23 22.60 4.25
N SER A 355 -6.21 23.14 3.51
CA SER A 355 -6.42 24.57 3.40
C SER A 355 -7.33 25.19 4.45
N ASP A 356 -7.87 24.42 5.40
CA ASP A 356 -8.73 24.96 6.48
C ASP A 356 -9.93 25.77 5.96
N GLY A 357 -10.50 25.36 4.82
CA GLY A 357 -11.70 25.97 4.25
C GLY A 357 -11.47 26.97 3.12
N LEU A 358 -10.23 27.17 2.66
CA LEU A 358 -9.99 27.98 1.46
C LEU A 358 -10.60 27.31 0.22
N MET A 359 -11.28 28.13 -0.58
CA MET A 359 -11.94 27.69 -1.80
C MET A 359 -11.04 27.90 -3.02
N ILE A 360 -11.07 26.93 -3.94
CA ILE A 360 -10.54 27.13 -5.30
C ILE A 360 -11.49 28.09 -6.00
N VAL A 361 -10.98 29.26 -6.39
CA VAL A 361 -11.81 30.33 -7.01
C VAL A 361 -11.79 30.23 -8.53
N GLY A 362 -10.78 29.57 -9.07
CA GLY A 362 -10.72 29.23 -10.49
C GLY A 362 -9.62 28.21 -10.75
N SER A 363 -9.88 27.32 -11.68
CA SER A 363 -8.87 26.52 -12.32
C SER A 363 -9.24 26.38 -13.78
N SER A 364 -8.30 26.65 -14.68
CA SER A 364 -8.50 26.41 -16.10
C SER A 364 -8.23 24.94 -16.40
N LEU A 365 -9.26 24.23 -16.88
CA LEU A 365 -9.05 23.02 -17.68
C LEU A 365 -8.73 23.50 -19.09
N MET A 366 -7.58 23.09 -19.66
CA MET A 366 -7.22 23.47 -21.03
C MET A 366 -7.98 22.68 -22.10
N ASN A 367 -9.26 22.37 -21.88
CA ASN A 367 -10.06 21.60 -22.85
C ASN A 367 -10.34 22.39 -24.15
N ASP A 368 -10.09 23.71 -24.16
CA ASP A 368 -10.37 24.62 -25.28
C ASP A 368 -9.11 25.21 -25.95
N MET A 369 -7.96 24.54 -25.85
CA MET A 369 -6.75 25.00 -26.54
C MET A 369 -6.85 24.73 -28.04
N SER A 370 -6.91 25.80 -28.84
CA SER A 370 -6.93 25.66 -30.30
C SER A 370 -5.62 25.01 -30.81
N PRO A 371 -5.67 24.19 -31.88
CA PRO A 371 -4.46 23.64 -32.50
C PRO A 371 -3.45 24.73 -32.86
N ASN A 372 -3.96 25.92 -33.19
CA ASN A 372 -3.15 27.09 -33.48
C ASN A 372 -2.35 27.58 -32.27
N ARG A 373 -2.97 27.62 -31.08
CA ARG A 373 -2.28 28.03 -29.85
C ARG A 373 -1.26 26.97 -29.41
N GLN A 374 -1.58 25.68 -29.56
CA GLN A 374 -0.62 24.60 -29.33
C GLN A 374 0.60 24.72 -30.24
N LEU A 375 0.40 24.94 -31.54
CA LEU A 375 1.50 25.13 -32.50
C LEU A 375 2.35 26.35 -32.15
N LEU A 376 1.72 27.45 -31.71
CA LEU A 376 2.42 28.62 -31.20
C LEU A 376 3.30 28.25 -30.00
N THR A 377 2.74 27.59 -28.98
CA THR A 377 3.45 27.17 -27.76
C THR A 377 4.65 26.28 -28.07
N GLU A 378 4.48 25.27 -28.92
CA GLU A 378 5.56 24.37 -29.36
C GLU A 378 6.65 25.12 -30.14
N THR A 379 6.27 26.06 -31.00
CA THR A 379 7.21 26.89 -31.74
C THR A 379 7.99 27.82 -30.81
N LEU A 380 7.33 28.43 -29.82
CA LEU A 380 8.00 29.25 -28.80
C LEU A 380 9.00 28.42 -27.99
N TRP A 381 8.69 27.16 -27.66
CA TRP A 381 9.64 26.26 -27.01
C TRP A 381 10.89 25.97 -27.86
N LEU A 382 10.70 25.68 -29.15
CA LEU A 382 11.81 25.42 -30.08
C LEU A 382 12.75 26.64 -30.18
N TYR A 383 12.19 27.85 -30.17
CA TYR A 383 12.95 29.10 -30.28
C TYR A 383 13.07 29.87 -28.96
N ARG A 384 12.92 29.20 -27.81
CA ARG A 384 12.86 29.83 -26.47
C ARG A 384 14.01 30.79 -26.15
N GLU A 385 15.23 30.50 -26.60
CA GLU A 385 16.38 31.40 -26.40
C GLU A 385 16.22 32.75 -27.09
N LYS A 386 15.47 32.80 -28.20
CA LYS A 386 15.12 34.03 -28.91
C LYS A 386 13.96 34.74 -28.20
N VAL A 387 12.92 33.98 -27.82
CA VAL A 387 11.74 34.51 -27.11
C VAL A 387 12.13 35.23 -25.81
N ARG A 388 13.05 34.65 -25.04
CA ARG A 388 13.55 35.24 -23.78
C ARG A 388 14.17 36.63 -23.93
N ARG A 389 14.66 37.00 -25.12
CA ARG A 389 15.24 38.33 -25.39
C ARG A 389 14.18 39.42 -25.36
N PHE A 390 12.90 39.06 -25.52
CA PHE A 390 11.78 40.00 -25.49
C PHE A 390 11.31 40.32 -24.06
N TYR A 391 11.67 39.53 -23.04
CA TYR A 391 11.07 39.64 -21.70
C TYR A 391 11.21 41.02 -21.06
N ARG A 392 12.36 41.68 -21.27
CA ARG A 392 12.60 43.03 -20.75
C ARG A 392 11.68 44.06 -21.40
N GLU A 393 11.44 43.94 -22.70
CA GLU A 393 10.56 44.82 -23.47
C GLU A 393 9.08 44.51 -23.17
N LEU A 394 8.74 43.24 -22.94
CA LEU A 394 7.39 42.79 -22.59
C LEU A 394 6.96 43.21 -21.16
N THR A 395 7.91 43.52 -20.28
CA THR A 395 7.62 43.88 -18.88
C THR A 395 6.71 45.11 -18.78
N ASP A 396 6.90 46.10 -19.66
CA ASP A 396 6.12 47.34 -19.68
C ASP A 396 4.65 47.11 -20.08
N TYR A 397 4.35 46.01 -20.78
CA TYR A 397 3.01 45.66 -21.26
C TYR A 397 2.26 44.70 -20.31
N ASN A 398 2.93 44.17 -19.27
CA ASN A 398 2.32 43.20 -18.36
C ASN A 398 1.42 43.82 -17.28
N ASN A 399 1.66 45.09 -16.92
CA ASN A 399 0.98 45.75 -15.79
C ASN A 399 -0.38 46.35 -16.16
N ALA A 400 -0.57 46.73 -17.42
CA ALA A 400 -1.81 47.28 -17.94
C ALA A 400 -1.95 46.91 -19.42
N PHE A 401 -3.18 46.69 -19.88
CA PHE A 401 -3.43 46.44 -21.30
C PHE A 401 -2.90 47.60 -22.14
N ARG A 402 -2.01 47.27 -23.08
CA ARG A 402 -1.44 48.23 -24.02
C ARG A 402 -1.07 47.52 -25.32
N PRO A 403 -1.53 48.01 -26.48
CA PRO A 403 -1.10 47.49 -27.78
C PRO A 403 0.41 47.57 -27.96
N PHE A 404 0.96 46.61 -28.69
CA PHE A 404 2.38 46.59 -29.02
C PHE A 404 2.65 45.89 -30.34
N GLU A 405 3.79 46.21 -30.94
CA GLU A 405 4.34 45.50 -32.09
C GLU A 405 5.83 45.29 -31.86
N ILE A 406 6.25 44.03 -31.76
CA ILE A 406 7.64 43.62 -31.57
C ILE A 406 8.06 42.80 -32.79
N CYS A 407 9.03 43.30 -33.54
CA CYS A 407 9.60 42.62 -34.70
C CYS A 407 11.10 42.42 -34.49
N ARG A 408 11.49 41.23 -34.05
CA ARG A 408 12.88 40.94 -33.69
C ARG A 408 13.16 39.44 -33.67
N ASP A 409 14.43 39.08 -33.92
CA ASP A 409 14.93 37.70 -33.87
C ASP A 409 14.07 36.74 -34.73
N GLY A 410 13.51 37.23 -35.84
CA GLY A 410 12.69 36.46 -36.79
C GLY A 410 11.22 36.26 -36.37
N PHE A 411 10.80 36.78 -35.22
CA PHE A 411 9.40 36.85 -34.82
C PHE A 411 8.83 38.25 -35.05
N LYS A 412 7.56 38.30 -35.40
CA LYS A 412 6.72 39.49 -35.36
C LYS A 412 5.49 39.19 -34.52
N PHE A 413 5.41 39.82 -33.36
CA PHE A 413 4.27 39.77 -32.46
C PHE A 413 3.57 41.13 -32.48
N LYS A 414 2.26 41.13 -32.65
CA LYS A 414 1.45 42.34 -32.54
C LYS A 414 0.22 42.05 -31.71
N LEU A 415 -0.10 42.94 -30.78
CA LEU A 415 -1.38 43.04 -30.08
C LEU A 415 -1.94 44.42 -30.41
N ASP A 416 -3.14 44.50 -30.97
CA ASP A 416 -3.79 45.76 -31.30
C ASP A 416 -4.81 46.23 -30.24
N ASP A 417 -5.38 47.42 -30.45
CA ASP A 417 -6.39 48.02 -29.56
C ASP A 417 -7.69 47.20 -29.44
N MET A 418 -7.94 46.29 -30.39
CA MET A 418 -9.12 45.41 -30.41
C MET A 418 -8.81 44.05 -29.76
N GLU A 419 -7.71 43.95 -29.02
CA GLU A 419 -7.22 42.72 -28.38
C GLU A 419 -6.91 41.61 -29.39
N THR A 420 -6.69 41.95 -30.65
CA THR A 420 -6.35 40.99 -31.70
C THR A 420 -4.84 40.81 -31.75
N VAL A 421 -4.43 39.55 -31.71
CA VAL A 421 -3.03 39.14 -31.75
C VAL A 421 -2.69 38.64 -33.13
N SER A 422 -1.62 39.16 -33.74
CA SER A 422 -1.02 38.54 -34.93
C SER A 422 0.38 38.03 -34.61
N VAL A 423 0.67 36.78 -34.98
CA VAL A 423 1.97 36.15 -34.82
C VAL A 423 2.50 35.70 -36.17
N GLN A 424 3.69 36.20 -36.53
CA GLN A 424 4.38 35.80 -37.75
C GLN A 424 5.83 35.40 -37.47
N GLY A 425 6.34 34.46 -38.25
CA GLY A 425 7.74 34.02 -38.19
C GLY A 425 7.89 32.55 -37.87
N TYR A 426 9.00 31.95 -38.30
CA TYR A 426 9.32 30.52 -38.09
C TYR A 426 8.22 29.55 -38.55
N GLY A 427 7.52 29.88 -39.64
CA GLY A 427 6.41 29.07 -40.17
C GLY A 427 5.05 29.38 -39.56
N LEU A 428 4.98 30.34 -38.63
CA LEU A 428 3.72 30.86 -38.10
C LEU A 428 3.23 32.04 -38.96
N ASP A 429 1.94 32.04 -39.25
CA ASP A 429 1.16 33.19 -39.72
C ASP A 429 -0.26 33.04 -39.16
N MET A 430 -0.49 33.60 -37.98
CA MET A 430 -1.67 33.30 -37.15
C MET A 430 -2.29 34.57 -36.60
N VAL A 431 -3.62 34.55 -36.46
CA VAL A 431 -4.39 35.60 -35.80
C VAL A 431 -5.24 34.98 -34.70
N PHE A 432 -5.23 35.59 -33.51
CA PHE A 432 -6.08 35.22 -32.38
C PHE A 432 -6.92 36.43 -31.97
N GLU A 433 -8.21 36.23 -31.78
CA GLU A 433 -9.11 37.29 -31.31
C GLU A 433 -9.20 37.29 -29.78
N LYS A 434 -9.35 38.47 -29.18
CA LYS A 434 -9.64 38.67 -27.74
C LYS A 434 -8.61 38.02 -26.80
N TRP A 435 -7.34 38.38 -26.97
CA TRP A 435 -6.26 37.92 -26.08
C TRP A 435 -5.52 39.10 -25.41
N PRO A 436 -6.16 39.80 -24.46
CA PRO A 436 -5.58 40.98 -23.82
C PRO A 436 -4.31 40.68 -23.01
N ASP A 437 -4.19 39.47 -22.46
CA ASP A 437 -3.02 39.04 -21.66
C ASP A 437 -1.87 38.46 -22.52
N PHE A 438 -1.82 38.72 -23.82
CA PHE A 438 -0.81 38.15 -24.71
C PHE A 438 0.63 38.51 -24.31
N ALA A 439 0.86 39.71 -23.77
CA ALA A 439 2.17 40.09 -23.23
C ALA A 439 2.62 39.18 -22.07
N LYS A 440 1.69 38.84 -21.17
CA LYS A 440 1.95 37.92 -20.04
C LYS A 440 2.21 36.50 -20.52
N TYR A 441 1.43 36.07 -21.51
CA TYR A 441 1.65 34.79 -22.19
C TYR A 441 3.07 34.71 -22.77
N LEU A 442 3.51 35.72 -23.54
CA LEU A 442 4.87 35.77 -24.08
C LEU A 442 5.96 35.87 -23.00
N SER A 443 5.66 36.48 -21.85
CA SER A 443 6.61 36.66 -20.75
C SER A 443 6.85 35.42 -19.89
N GLY A 444 5.99 34.40 -20.00
CA GLY A 444 6.12 33.19 -19.19
C GLY A 444 5.00 32.18 -19.35
N GLY A 445 3.76 32.62 -19.63
CA GLY A 445 2.60 31.73 -19.73
C GLY A 445 2.74 30.65 -20.81
N TRP A 446 3.43 30.93 -21.92
CA TRP A 446 3.73 29.92 -22.94
C TRP A 446 4.51 28.72 -22.38
N PHE A 447 5.36 28.92 -21.37
CA PHE A 447 6.15 27.84 -20.80
C PHE A 447 5.33 26.97 -19.85
N GLU A 448 4.39 27.57 -19.11
CA GLU A 448 3.40 26.84 -18.30
C GLU A 448 2.55 25.94 -19.21
N GLU A 449 2.05 26.48 -20.32
CA GLU A 449 1.31 25.70 -21.31
C GLU A 449 2.15 24.58 -21.91
N PHE A 450 3.42 24.86 -22.23
CA PHE A 450 4.31 23.83 -22.76
C PHE A 450 4.47 22.67 -21.78
N VAL A 451 4.74 22.94 -20.50
CA VAL A 451 4.89 21.88 -19.48
C VAL A 451 3.56 21.13 -19.27
N TYR A 452 2.42 21.82 -19.31
CA TYR A 452 1.10 21.19 -19.27
C TYR A 452 0.91 20.22 -20.44
N LEU A 453 1.22 20.66 -21.67
CA LEU A 453 1.14 19.82 -22.89
C LEU A 453 2.08 18.61 -22.81
N GLN A 454 3.25 18.73 -22.19
CA GLN A 454 4.14 17.59 -21.96
C GLN A 454 3.56 16.58 -20.94
N CYS A 455 2.75 17.03 -19.99
CA CYS A 455 2.12 16.17 -19.00
C CYS A 455 0.82 15.54 -19.53
N LYS A 456 0.11 16.21 -20.44
CA LYS A 456 -1.22 15.82 -20.93
C LYS A 456 -1.32 14.37 -21.47
N PRO A 457 -0.37 13.86 -22.28
CA PRO A 457 -0.40 12.47 -22.74
C PRO A 457 -0.40 11.43 -21.59
N TYR A 458 0.17 11.78 -20.43
CA TYR A 458 0.21 10.91 -19.26
C TYR A 458 -1.09 10.93 -18.46
N GLU A 459 -1.83 12.04 -18.50
CA GLU A 459 -3.20 12.09 -18.01
C GLU A 459 -4.13 11.27 -18.91
N ASP A 460 -4.01 11.43 -20.23
CA ASP A 460 -4.82 10.68 -21.21
C ASP A 460 -4.57 9.16 -21.13
N ALA A 461 -3.34 8.77 -20.78
CA ALA A 461 -2.97 7.38 -20.52
C ALA A 461 -3.32 6.87 -19.11
N GLY A 462 -3.84 7.73 -18.22
CA GLY A 462 -4.23 7.38 -16.85
C GLY A 462 -3.06 7.16 -15.87
N VAL A 463 -1.84 7.58 -16.23
CA VAL A 463 -0.66 7.55 -15.35
C VAL A 463 -0.79 8.58 -14.23
N ILE A 464 -1.29 9.77 -14.58
CA ILE A 464 -1.69 10.83 -13.65
C ILE A 464 -3.18 11.15 -13.84
N GLN A 465 -3.74 11.93 -12.92
CA GLN A 465 -5.15 12.29 -12.84
C GLN A 465 -5.28 13.78 -12.47
N ASP A 466 -6.36 14.40 -12.92
CA ASP A 466 -6.75 15.78 -12.60
C ASP A 466 -5.61 16.81 -12.80
N LEU A 467 -5.12 16.90 -14.03
CA LEU A 467 -4.11 17.87 -14.46
C LEU A 467 -4.76 19.23 -14.70
N ARG A 468 -4.31 20.26 -13.96
CA ARG A 468 -4.79 21.64 -14.10
C ARG A 468 -3.65 22.62 -14.27
N ILE A 469 -3.96 23.73 -14.94
CA ILE A 469 -3.06 24.88 -15.12
C ILE A 469 -3.69 26.12 -14.46
N ASN A 470 -2.85 26.97 -13.87
CA ASN A 470 -3.24 28.26 -13.27
C ASN A 470 -4.35 28.11 -12.22
N VAL A 471 -4.11 27.23 -11.25
CA VAL A 471 -5.03 27.02 -10.13
C VAL A 471 -4.93 28.20 -9.17
N LYS A 472 -6.04 28.91 -8.98
CA LYS A 472 -6.13 30.09 -8.10
C LYS A 472 -6.79 29.74 -6.78
N LEU A 473 -6.06 30.00 -5.70
CA LEU A 473 -6.46 29.76 -4.32
C LEU A 473 -6.74 31.10 -3.64
N ASN A 474 -7.93 31.28 -3.09
CA ASN A 474 -8.25 32.44 -2.26
C ASN A 474 -7.65 32.25 -0.88
N LEU A 475 -7.03 33.27 -0.30
CA LEU A 475 -6.50 33.23 1.08
C LEU A 475 -7.43 33.90 2.10
N SER A 476 -8.61 34.41 1.70
CA SER A 476 -9.52 35.08 2.64
C SER A 476 -10.15 34.10 3.63
N LEU A 477 -9.55 34.04 4.82
CA LEU A 477 -10.21 33.63 6.05
C LEU A 477 -11.36 34.60 6.32
N GLU A 478 -12.59 34.09 6.38
CA GLU A 478 -13.71 34.79 7.01
C GLU A 478 -13.43 34.91 8.51
N GLU A 479 -12.66 35.94 8.93
CA GLU A 479 -12.75 36.55 10.28
C GLU A 479 -11.84 37.78 10.53
N SER A 480 -11.43 38.53 9.50
CA SER A 480 -10.90 39.89 9.74
C SER A 480 -12.05 40.89 9.86
N LYS A 481 -12.69 40.93 11.04
CA LYS A 481 -13.59 42.03 11.42
C LYS A 481 -12.80 43.34 11.41
N GLY A 482 -13.00 44.09 10.33
CA GLY A 482 -12.69 45.50 10.20
C GLY A 482 -11.21 45.78 9.97
N TYR A 483 -10.79 45.88 8.71
CA TYR A 483 -10.02 47.01 8.16
C TYR A 483 -9.90 46.82 6.63
N SER A 484 -10.42 47.80 5.89
CA SER A 484 -10.21 48.12 4.46
C SER A 484 -10.31 47.03 3.39
N SER A 485 -11.30 47.24 2.51
CA SER A 485 -11.33 46.78 1.11
C SER A 485 -10.05 47.19 0.36
N PHE A 486 -9.06 46.29 0.26
CA PHE A 486 -7.95 46.36 -0.70
C PHE A 486 -7.42 44.94 -0.98
N GLY A 487 -7.66 44.42 -2.19
CA GLY A 487 -6.98 43.28 -2.80
C GLY A 487 -7.14 41.93 -2.09
N VAL A 488 -7.96 41.03 -2.62
CA VAL A 488 -7.91 39.62 -2.22
C VAL A 488 -6.56 39.05 -2.67
N GLU A 489 -5.70 38.66 -1.73
CA GLU A 489 -4.43 37.97 -2.04
C GLU A 489 -4.75 36.53 -2.48
N TYR A 490 -4.51 36.24 -3.76
CA TYR A 490 -4.62 34.88 -4.31
C TYR A 490 -3.24 34.26 -4.43
N SER A 491 -3.11 32.99 -4.04
CA SER A 491 -1.96 32.16 -4.43
C SER A 491 -2.29 31.42 -5.73
N GLU A 492 -1.40 31.49 -6.70
CA GLU A 492 -1.52 30.78 -7.98
C GLU A 492 -0.53 29.61 -8.02
N LEU A 493 -1.02 28.45 -8.47
CA LEU A 493 -0.22 27.27 -8.78
C LEU A 493 -0.19 27.08 -10.30
N ASP A 494 1.01 27.13 -10.87
CA ASP A 494 1.20 27.12 -12.33
C ASP A 494 0.66 25.83 -12.95
N ILE A 495 1.14 24.66 -12.51
CA ILE A 495 0.57 23.35 -12.91
C ILE A 495 0.42 22.46 -11.68
N THR A 496 -0.71 21.79 -11.59
CA THR A 496 -1.02 20.88 -10.49
C THR A 496 -1.63 19.59 -11.02
N PHE A 497 -1.21 18.44 -10.51
CA PHE A 497 -1.81 17.13 -10.83
C PHE A 497 -1.68 16.16 -9.67
N THR A 498 -2.32 15.00 -9.76
CA THR A 498 -2.16 13.90 -8.79
C THR A 498 -1.94 12.56 -9.48
N ASP A 499 -1.27 11.63 -8.81
CA ASP A 499 -1.21 10.21 -9.22
C ASP A 499 -2.23 9.33 -8.45
N GLY A 500 -3.14 9.96 -7.70
CA GLY A 500 -4.06 9.27 -6.80
C GLY A 500 -3.56 9.14 -5.36
N TYR A 501 -2.28 9.40 -5.09
CA TYR A 501 -1.66 9.22 -3.77
C TYR A 501 -0.93 10.47 -3.28
N SER A 502 -0.34 11.23 -4.21
CA SER A 502 0.40 12.46 -3.93
C SER A 502 -0.15 13.63 -4.75
N LEU A 503 -0.09 14.84 -4.18
CA LEU A 503 -0.31 16.09 -4.91
C LEU A 503 1.03 16.57 -5.48
N TYR A 504 1.07 16.86 -6.77
CA TYR A 504 2.22 17.41 -7.47
C TYR A 504 1.95 18.87 -7.81
N ILE A 505 2.82 19.76 -7.35
CA ILE A 505 2.77 21.20 -7.64
C ILE A 505 4.04 21.55 -8.43
N VAL A 506 3.84 22.02 -9.66
CA VAL A 506 4.92 22.48 -10.54
C VAL A 506 4.90 24.00 -10.58
N GLU A 507 6.02 24.63 -10.25
CA GLU A 507 6.27 26.05 -10.47
C GLU A 507 7.13 26.20 -11.73
N CYS A 508 6.61 26.90 -12.72
CA CYS A 508 7.23 27.13 -14.02
C CYS A 508 7.97 28.47 -14.03
N LYS A 509 9.22 28.44 -14.49
CA LYS A 509 10.05 29.64 -14.66
C LYS A 509 10.73 29.65 -16.02
N ALA A 510 10.20 30.47 -16.92
CA ALA A 510 10.82 30.70 -18.23
C ALA A 510 12.09 31.56 -18.14
N GLY A 511 12.24 32.33 -17.05
CA GLY A 511 13.42 33.14 -16.71
C GLY A 511 14.35 32.48 -15.69
N ASN A 512 15.03 33.30 -14.88
CA ASN A 512 15.90 32.81 -13.80
C ASN A 512 15.09 32.35 -12.60
N VAL A 513 15.54 31.26 -11.97
CA VAL A 513 14.98 30.76 -10.70
C VAL A 513 15.63 31.47 -9.52
N THR A 514 14.81 31.99 -8.61
CA THR A 514 15.26 32.67 -7.38
C THR A 514 15.07 31.79 -6.15
N GLN A 515 15.78 32.11 -5.06
CA GLN A 515 15.59 31.41 -3.78
C GLN A 515 14.21 31.65 -3.18
N GLU A 516 13.65 32.84 -3.36
CA GLU A 516 12.31 33.19 -2.89
C GLU A 516 11.25 32.28 -3.50
N GLN A 517 11.31 32.03 -4.81
CA GLN A 517 10.40 31.12 -5.51
C GLN A 517 10.53 29.68 -5.00
N ILE A 518 11.75 29.23 -4.72
CA ILE A 518 11.97 27.90 -4.13
C ILE A 518 11.31 27.79 -2.75
N MET A 519 11.47 28.82 -1.92
CA MET A 519 10.86 28.85 -0.58
C MET A 519 9.33 28.95 -0.66
N LYS A 520 8.79 29.74 -1.60
CA LYS A 520 7.36 29.81 -1.88
C LYS A 520 6.82 28.42 -2.24
N LEU A 521 7.41 27.74 -3.22
CA LEU A 521 6.97 26.40 -3.63
C LEU A 521 7.10 25.39 -2.49
N GLN A 522 8.19 25.42 -1.72
CA GLN A 522 8.37 24.54 -0.57
C GLN A 522 7.22 24.72 0.46
N ASN A 523 6.82 25.96 0.72
CA ASN A 523 5.71 26.25 1.63
C ASN A 523 4.37 25.80 1.05
N LEU A 524 4.11 26.05 -0.24
CA LEU A 524 2.89 25.60 -0.92
C LEU A 524 2.76 24.07 -0.88
N VAL A 525 3.84 23.34 -1.15
CA VAL A 525 3.86 21.87 -1.11
C VAL A 525 3.62 21.36 0.30
N ARG A 526 4.29 21.94 1.30
CA ARG A 526 4.09 21.56 2.71
C ARG A 526 2.66 21.84 3.16
N PHE A 527 2.12 23.00 2.80
CA PHE A 527 0.81 23.44 3.24
C PHE A 527 -0.30 22.66 2.54
N TYR A 528 -0.28 22.55 1.21
CA TYR A 528 -1.39 21.95 0.46
C TYR A 528 -1.21 20.45 0.18
N GLY A 529 0.02 19.99 -0.04
CA GLY A 529 0.30 18.59 -0.34
C GLY A 529 0.51 17.71 0.89
N GLY A 530 0.71 18.30 2.06
CA GLY A 530 1.05 17.58 3.29
C GLY A 530 2.39 16.81 3.16
N ILE A 531 2.55 15.72 3.92
CA ILE A 531 3.79 14.94 3.91
C ILE A 531 4.08 14.23 2.58
N GLU A 532 3.04 13.89 1.81
CA GLU A 532 3.15 13.20 0.53
C GLU A 532 3.21 14.17 -0.67
N GLY A 533 3.14 15.48 -0.41
CA GLY A 533 3.23 16.52 -1.42
C GLY A 533 4.57 16.52 -2.16
N ARG A 534 4.54 16.76 -3.47
CA ARG A 534 5.72 16.80 -4.32
C ARG A 534 5.79 18.16 -5.02
N GLY A 535 6.91 18.85 -4.84
CA GLY A 535 7.20 20.10 -5.50
C GLY A 535 8.18 19.95 -6.65
N ILE A 536 7.89 20.59 -7.76
CA ILE A 536 8.70 20.55 -8.98
C ILE A 536 8.99 21.98 -9.43
N ILE A 537 10.27 22.31 -9.62
CA ILE A 537 10.69 23.54 -10.30
C ILE A 537 10.92 23.18 -11.77
N ALA A 538 10.05 23.64 -12.66
CA ALA A 538 10.26 23.57 -14.10
C ALA A 538 10.91 24.86 -14.58
N CYS A 539 12.03 24.79 -15.30
CA CYS A 539 12.69 25.98 -15.81
C CYS A 539 13.25 25.82 -17.23
N CYS A 540 13.04 26.83 -18.07
CA CYS A 540 13.61 26.85 -19.42
C CYS A 540 15.13 26.84 -19.40
N VAL A 541 15.72 27.45 -18.37
CA VAL A 541 17.16 27.62 -18.19
C VAL A 541 17.56 26.96 -16.89
N PRO A 542 18.56 26.08 -16.89
CA PRO A 542 19.09 25.52 -15.65
C PRO A 542 19.53 26.62 -14.67
N PRO A 543 19.33 26.46 -13.35
CA PRO A 543 19.82 27.41 -12.37
C PRO A 543 21.33 27.64 -12.49
N ASN A 544 21.74 28.90 -12.63
CA ASN A 544 23.14 29.25 -12.92
C ASN A 544 24.05 29.31 -11.68
N THR A 545 23.48 29.34 -10.48
CA THR A 545 24.24 29.48 -9.22
C THR A 545 24.14 28.21 -8.37
N GLU A 546 25.25 27.82 -7.74
CA GLU A 546 25.30 26.66 -6.85
C GLU A 546 24.39 26.81 -5.63
N SER A 547 24.21 28.05 -5.15
CA SER A 547 23.32 28.35 -4.01
C SER A 547 21.86 27.98 -4.30
N VAL A 548 21.36 28.31 -5.50
CA VAL A 548 19.99 27.96 -5.92
C VAL A 548 19.85 26.45 -6.09
N LYS A 549 20.83 25.78 -6.72
CA LYS A 549 20.83 24.31 -6.86
C LYS A 549 20.80 23.60 -5.50
N LYS A 550 21.63 24.06 -4.57
CA LYS A 550 21.67 23.55 -3.19
C LYS A 550 20.33 23.76 -2.49
N LYS A 551 19.72 24.93 -2.63
CA LYS A 551 18.43 25.23 -2.00
C LYS A 551 17.29 24.35 -2.53
N ILE A 552 17.26 24.04 -3.84
CA ILE A 552 16.30 23.08 -4.42
C ILE A 552 16.46 21.71 -3.77
N LYS A 553 17.70 21.24 -3.62
CA LYS A 553 18.01 19.96 -2.98
C LYS A 553 17.63 19.94 -1.50
N ASP A 554 17.97 20.99 -0.75
CA ASP A 554 17.66 21.11 0.68
C ASP A 554 16.15 21.17 0.92
N ALA A 555 15.40 21.81 0.01
CA ALA A 555 13.94 21.84 0.01
C ALA A 555 13.29 20.54 -0.49
N ARG A 556 14.09 19.56 -0.95
CA ARG A 556 13.64 18.27 -1.53
C ARG A 556 12.71 18.43 -2.73
N LEU A 557 12.91 19.49 -3.52
CA LEU A 557 12.14 19.74 -4.74
C LEU A 557 12.81 19.03 -5.93
N THR A 558 12.00 18.58 -6.89
CA THR A 558 12.51 18.05 -8.16
C THR A 558 12.78 19.19 -9.15
N LEU A 559 13.83 19.06 -9.96
CA LEU A 559 14.18 20.02 -10.99
C LEU A 559 13.88 19.43 -12.37
N TRP A 560 13.07 20.14 -13.16
CA TRP A 560 12.86 19.94 -14.58
C TRP A 560 13.50 21.10 -15.34
N SER A 561 14.55 20.89 -16.14
CA SER A 561 15.31 22.02 -16.68
C SER A 561 15.90 21.81 -18.06
N GLY A 562 15.92 22.88 -18.86
CA GLY A 562 16.73 22.97 -20.08
C GLY A 562 16.23 22.06 -21.20
N ALA A 563 17.15 21.60 -22.06
CA ALA A 563 16.82 20.80 -23.23
C ALA A 563 16.31 19.39 -22.89
N SER A 564 16.65 18.84 -21.72
CA SER A 564 16.24 17.51 -21.26
C SER A 564 14.93 17.52 -20.46
N LEU A 565 14.22 18.64 -20.41
CA LEU A 565 12.99 18.78 -19.63
C LEU A 565 11.96 17.69 -19.97
N SER A 566 11.69 17.43 -21.26
CA SER A 566 10.76 16.37 -21.68
C SER A 566 11.20 14.98 -21.24
N GLU A 567 12.51 14.69 -21.24
CA GLU A 567 13.06 13.42 -20.76
C GLU A 567 12.91 13.29 -19.24
N GLN A 568 13.07 14.39 -18.50
CA GLN A 568 12.92 14.43 -17.04
C GLN A 568 11.46 14.27 -16.61
N ILE A 569 10.51 14.84 -17.37
CA ILE A 569 9.07 14.58 -17.19
C ILE A 569 8.81 13.08 -17.40
N LYS A 570 9.25 12.53 -18.54
CA LYS A 570 9.08 11.10 -18.85
C LYS A 570 9.65 10.19 -17.76
N ALA A 571 10.85 10.48 -17.26
CA ALA A 571 11.47 9.71 -16.19
C ALA A 571 10.65 9.74 -14.88
N MET A 572 10.07 10.90 -14.53
CA MET A 572 9.18 10.99 -13.38
C MET A 572 7.90 10.16 -13.58
N MET A 573 7.28 10.26 -14.75
CA MET A 573 6.05 9.53 -15.06
C MET A 573 6.29 8.01 -15.04
N ASN A 574 7.41 7.54 -15.59
CA ASN A 574 7.80 6.12 -15.50
C ASN A 574 7.96 5.68 -14.04
N SER A 575 8.59 6.50 -13.19
CA SER A 575 8.72 6.20 -11.76
C SER A 575 7.37 6.17 -11.02
N ILE A 576 6.37 6.94 -11.47
CA ILE A 576 4.99 6.85 -10.94
C ILE A 576 4.37 5.51 -11.33
N THR A 577 4.52 5.08 -12.58
CA THR A 577 4.04 3.79 -13.10
C THR A 577 4.70 2.61 -12.38
N GLU A 578 6.03 2.58 -12.27
CA GLU A 578 6.77 1.51 -11.58
C GLU A 578 6.32 1.36 -10.11
N ARG A 579 6.06 2.48 -9.42
CA ARG A 579 5.51 2.45 -8.06
C ARG A 579 4.09 1.92 -8.01
N ALA A 580 3.30 2.10 -9.06
CA ALA A 580 1.96 1.52 -9.15
C ALA A 580 2.03 0.00 -9.34
N GLU A 581 2.92 -0.48 -10.22
CA GLU A 581 3.11 -1.91 -10.49
C GLU A 581 3.71 -2.67 -9.30
N ALA A 582 4.71 -2.10 -8.61
CA ALA A 582 5.29 -2.71 -7.41
C ALA A 582 4.27 -2.91 -6.28
N SER A 583 3.29 -2.00 -6.18
CA SER A 583 2.18 -2.13 -5.22
C SER A 583 1.14 -3.18 -5.62
N GLU A 584 1.12 -3.62 -6.88
CA GLU A 584 0.22 -4.68 -7.38
C GLU A 584 0.85 -6.08 -7.29
N ALA A 585 2.19 -6.16 -7.25
CA ALA A 585 2.92 -7.41 -7.15
C ALA A 585 3.06 -7.96 -5.72
N THR A 586 2.57 -7.24 -4.70
CA THR A 586 2.64 -7.67 -3.30
C THR A 586 1.24 -8.13 -2.84
N PRO A 587 0.98 -9.45 -2.73
CA PRO A 587 -0.33 -9.99 -2.34
C PRO A 587 -0.71 -9.68 -0.89
#